data_AF-A0A246RTQ7-F1
#
_entry.id   AF-A0A246RTQ7-F1
#
_cell.length_a   1.000
_cell.length_b   1.000
_cell.length_c   1.000
_cell.angle_alpha   90.00
_cell.angle_beta   90.00
_cell.angle_gamma   90.00
#
_symmetry.space_group_name_H-M   'P 1'
#
loop_
_entity.id
_entity.type
_entity.pdbx_description
1 polymer ?
#
loop_
_entity_poly.entity_id
_entity_poly.type
_entity_poly.pdbx_seq_one_letter_code
_entity_poly.pdbx_strand_id
1 'polypeptide(L)'
;MRGQTWTRRTVALGGALLSTVVLGQLALSGPVAAVPGLSVLTTVGPSNSVAKSQSAVCPAGTAVIGGGGAITGSGLGQVGMDIVQPLADAGLYSVTGREDPDGVAGNWAVTATALCATPPAGLEVVTGHSAINSVNPKFLEVFCPAGKRAIGGGGAALALGSGASDVLLEDLRVNQSSVTVAGVEAGNAFAGNWSVDVSVVCVDPLAGDQRVLVDSVASSTATRSATATCPAGKRVHGVGGEIVGGEGQVRLTGMRPTSSTTVTVSAAEDGDGFSGTWKVRAYAVCAN
;
A
#
# COMPACT_ATOMS: atom_id res chain seq x y z
N MET A 1 -88.24 2.94 -39.34
CA MET A 1 -87.51 4.22 -39.41
C MET A 1 -86.18 3.99 -40.11
N ARG A 2 -85.82 4.89 -41.03
CA ARG A 2 -84.56 5.03 -41.80
C ARG A 2 -83.31 4.67 -40.97
N GLY A 3 -82.21 4.10 -41.50
CA GLY A 3 -81.83 3.80 -42.88
C GLY A 3 -80.33 3.43 -42.97
N GLN A 4 -79.89 3.31 -44.23
CA GLN A 4 -78.53 3.43 -44.77
C GLN A 4 -77.51 2.29 -44.55
N THR A 5 -77.37 1.52 -45.64
CA THR A 5 -76.24 0.71 -46.11
C THR A 5 -74.93 1.47 -46.23
N TRP A 6 -73.79 0.89 -45.80
CA TRP A 6 -72.47 1.21 -46.35
C TRP A 6 -71.58 -0.05 -46.42
N THR A 7 -71.42 -0.57 -47.63
CA THR A 7 -70.35 -1.50 -48.04
C THR A 7 -68.99 -0.80 -47.98
N ARG A 8 -67.99 -1.43 -47.37
CA ARG A 8 -66.57 -1.07 -47.58
C ARG A 8 -65.71 -2.28 -47.88
N ARG A 9 -64.89 -2.06 -48.90
CA ARG A 9 -64.05 -2.97 -49.67
C ARG A 9 -62.88 -3.52 -48.85
N THR A 10 -62.58 -4.80 -49.08
CA THR A 10 -61.31 -5.45 -48.76
C THR A 10 -60.18 -4.86 -49.62
N VAL A 11 -59.09 -4.41 -48.98
CA VAL A 11 -57.79 -4.21 -49.62
C VAL A 11 -56.76 -4.95 -48.79
N ALA A 12 -56.27 -6.06 -49.36
CA ALA A 12 -55.05 -6.72 -48.93
C ALA A 12 -53.88 -6.00 -49.59
N LEU A 13 -52.92 -5.50 -48.80
CA LEU A 13 -51.61 -5.09 -49.28
C LEU A 13 -50.58 -5.76 -48.37
N GLY A 14 -49.93 -6.78 -48.94
CA GLY A 14 -48.79 -7.45 -48.36
C GLY A 14 -47.58 -6.52 -48.33
N GLY A 15 -46.87 -6.53 -47.22
CA GLY A 15 -45.53 -6.00 -47.07
C GLY A 15 -44.73 -6.96 -46.22
N ALA A 16 -43.96 -7.84 -46.86
CA ALA A 16 -42.99 -8.68 -46.18
C ALA A 16 -41.80 -7.79 -45.76
N LEU A 17 -41.78 -7.40 -44.48
CA LEU A 17 -40.62 -6.76 -43.87
C LEU A 17 -39.59 -7.86 -43.56
N LEU A 18 -38.52 -7.90 -44.35
CA LEU A 18 -37.30 -8.65 -44.04
C LEU A 18 -36.58 -7.93 -42.87
N SER A 19 -36.91 -8.30 -41.64
CA SER A 19 -36.13 -7.89 -40.46
C SER A 19 -34.82 -8.68 -40.43
N THR A 20 -33.74 -8.04 -40.86
CA THR A 20 -32.37 -8.52 -40.60
C THR A 20 -32.08 -8.37 -39.11
N VAL A 21 -32.16 -9.48 -38.37
CA VAL A 21 -31.67 -9.56 -37.00
C VAL A 21 -30.15 -9.52 -37.07
N VAL A 22 -29.56 -8.35 -36.83
CA VAL A 22 -28.13 -8.23 -36.55
C VAL A 22 -27.91 -8.81 -35.15
N LEU A 23 -27.46 -10.06 -35.10
CA LEU A 23 -26.92 -10.66 -33.88
C LEU A 23 -25.63 -9.90 -33.55
N GLY A 24 -25.74 -8.85 -32.74
CA GLY A 24 -24.59 -8.21 -32.13
C GLY A 24 -23.83 -9.27 -31.33
N GLN A 25 -22.61 -9.60 -31.78
CA GLN A 25 -21.73 -10.48 -31.03
C GLN A 25 -21.39 -9.78 -29.71
N LEU A 26 -22.03 -10.22 -28.63
CA LEU A 26 -21.58 -9.97 -27.27
C LEU A 26 -20.23 -10.67 -27.13
N ALA A 27 -19.15 -9.93 -27.38
CA ALA A 27 -17.83 -10.36 -26.96
C ALA A 27 -17.88 -10.43 -25.42
N LEU A 28 -18.02 -11.65 -24.90
CA LEU A 28 -17.76 -11.93 -23.49
C LEU A 28 -16.26 -11.71 -23.28
N SER A 29 -15.88 -10.50 -22.88
CA SER A 29 -14.59 -10.27 -22.25
C SER A 29 -14.56 -11.17 -21.01
N GLY A 30 -13.68 -12.16 -21.01
CA GLY A 30 -13.34 -12.88 -19.79
C GLY A 30 -12.89 -11.89 -18.71
N PRO A 31 -12.94 -12.25 -17.42
CA PRO A 31 -12.43 -11.37 -16.37
C PRO A 31 -10.98 -11.04 -16.69
N VAL A 32 -10.71 -9.75 -16.92
CA VAL A 32 -9.36 -9.22 -17.02
C VAL A 32 -8.67 -9.56 -15.71
N ALA A 33 -7.56 -10.31 -15.76
CA ALA A 33 -6.72 -10.56 -14.59
C ALA A 33 -6.37 -9.19 -13.99
N ALA A 34 -6.69 -8.96 -12.71
CA ALA A 34 -6.75 -7.60 -12.19
C ALA A 34 -5.36 -7.01 -11.97
N VAL A 35 -4.32 -7.84 -11.87
CA VAL A 35 -2.91 -7.43 -11.96
C VAL A 35 -2.11 -8.49 -12.75
N PRO A 36 -1.98 -8.35 -14.08
CA PRO A 36 -1.26 -9.31 -14.90
C PRO A 36 0.22 -9.41 -14.50
N GLY A 37 0.74 -10.64 -14.46
CA GLY A 37 2.17 -10.87 -14.19
C GLY A 37 2.62 -10.57 -12.76
N LEU A 38 1.70 -10.48 -11.78
CA LEU A 38 2.05 -10.19 -10.39
C LEU A 38 3.02 -11.23 -9.79
N SER A 39 4.21 -10.76 -9.43
CA SER A 39 5.31 -11.49 -8.80
C SER A 39 5.78 -10.76 -7.54
N VAL A 40 6.35 -11.52 -6.60
CA VAL A 40 6.86 -11.02 -5.33
C VAL A 40 8.35 -11.31 -5.27
N LEU A 41 9.16 -10.27 -5.10
CA LEU A 41 10.60 -10.35 -5.09
C LEU A 41 11.08 -9.93 -3.71
N THR A 42 12.02 -10.67 -3.13
CA THR A 42 12.52 -10.41 -1.78
C THR A 42 14.04 -10.41 -1.78
N THR A 43 14.63 -9.45 -1.08
CA THR A 43 16.08 -9.34 -0.93
C THR A 43 16.42 -9.04 0.51
N VAL A 44 17.31 -9.84 1.09
CA VAL A 44 17.79 -9.67 2.47
C VAL A 44 19.15 -8.98 2.41
N GLY A 45 19.28 -7.89 3.15
CA GLY A 45 20.53 -7.16 3.30
C GLY A 45 21.49 -7.81 4.29
N PRO A 46 22.70 -7.25 4.46
CA PRO A 46 23.66 -7.75 5.43
C PRO A 46 23.14 -7.64 6.87
N SER A 47 23.54 -8.60 7.71
CA SER A 47 23.27 -8.59 9.15
C SER A 47 24.44 -7.94 9.89
N ASN A 48 24.30 -6.67 10.26
CA ASN A 48 25.27 -5.89 11.02
C ASN A 48 24.58 -4.73 11.77
N SER A 49 25.27 -4.10 12.72
CA SER A 49 24.73 -2.97 13.50
C SER A 49 25.05 -1.61 12.86
N VAL A 50 24.48 -1.37 11.67
CA VAL A 50 24.65 -0.11 10.93
C VAL A 50 23.35 0.22 10.21
N ALA A 51 22.95 1.50 10.22
CA ALA A 51 21.89 2.02 9.36
C ALA A 51 22.08 1.57 7.91
N LYS A 52 21.03 1.03 7.28
CA LYS A 52 21.14 0.44 5.94
C LYS A 52 19.84 0.55 5.17
N SER A 53 19.98 0.73 3.86
CA SER A 53 18.90 0.57 2.89
C SER A 53 19.06 -0.74 2.16
N GLN A 54 17.96 -1.46 1.99
CA GLN A 54 17.88 -2.62 1.13
C GLN A 54 16.79 -2.41 0.09
N SER A 55 17.03 -2.90 -1.12
CA SER A 55 16.06 -2.83 -2.20
C SER A 55 15.77 -4.20 -2.78
N ALA A 56 14.54 -4.39 -3.23
CA ALA A 56 14.12 -5.50 -4.08
C ALA A 56 13.79 -4.95 -5.46
N VAL A 57 14.44 -5.48 -6.50
CA VAL A 57 14.36 -4.98 -7.87
C VAL A 57 13.36 -5.81 -8.66
N CYS A 58 12.47 -5.15 -9.38
CA CYS A 58 11.54 -5.81 -10.28
C CYS A 58 12.24 -6.27 -11.56
N PRO A 59 11.86 -7.42 -12.14
CA PRO A 59 12.39 -7.86 -13.42
C PRO A 59 12.22 -6.81 -14.52
N ALA A 60 13.14 -6.78 -15.47
CA ALA A 60 13.04 -5.91 -16.64
C ALA A 60 11.70 -6.13 -17.38
N GLY A 61 11.05 -5.03 -17.79
CA GLY A 61 9.73 -5.07 -18.43
C GLY A 61 8.53 -5.18 -17.48
N THR A 62 8.78 -5.18 -16.16
CA THR A 62 7.73 -5.07 -15.13
C THR A 62 7.85 -3.74 -14.37
N ALA A 63 6.75 -3.30 -13.76
CA ALA A 63 6.70 -2.13 -12.88
C ALA A 63 6.61 -2.56 -11.42
N VAL A 64 7.28 -1.82 -10.53
CA VAL A 64 7.04 -1.88 -9.09
C VAL A 64 5.71 -1.21 -8.78
N ILE A 65 4.77 -1.96 -8.20
CA ILE A 65 3.42 -1.45 -7.87
C ILE A 65 3.18 -1.31 -6.37
N GLY A 66 4.12 -1.78 -5.56
CA GLY A 66 4.06 -1.76 -4.11
C GLY A 66 5.17 -2.63 -3.54
N GLY A 67 5.14 -2.83 -2.24
CA GLY A 67 6.17 -3.58 -1.55
C GLY A 67 6.10 -3.37 -0.06
N GLY A 68 7.19 -3.70 0.61
CA GLY A 68 7.29 -3.58 2.05
C GLY A 68 8.62 -4.07 2.57
N GLY A 69 8.75 -4.09 3.89
CA GLY A 69 9.98 -4.48 4.55
C GLY A 69 9.79 -5.26 5.83
N ALA A 70 10.88 -5.86 6.31
CA ALA A 70 10.97 -6.36 7.67
C ALA A 70 12.38 -6.20 8.22
N ILE A 71 12.46 -5.86 9.49
CA ILE A 71 13.65 -5.93 10.31
C ILE A 71 13.69 -7.31 10.97
N THR A 72 14.87 -7.92 10.97
CA THR A 72 15.11 -9.23 11.61
C THR A 72 16.44 -9.21 12.34
N GLY A 73 16.59 -10.03 13.37
CA GLY A 73 17.79 -10.09 14.21
C GLY A 73 17.55 -9.45 15.58
N SER A 74 18.60 -8.89 16.17
CA SER A 74 18.56 -8.25 17.48
C SER A 74 17.90 -6.86 17.43
N GLY A 75 17.47 -6.35 18.59
CA GLY A 75 17.00 -4.97 18.73
C GLY A 75 15.67 -4.65 18.04
N LEU A 76 14.75 -5.62 17.95
CA LEU A 76 13.38 -5.32 17.51
C LEU A 76 12.78 -4.24 18.43
N GLY A 77 12.29 -3.16 17.84
CA GLY A 77 11.80 -1.99 18.58
C GLY A 77 12.83 -0.88 18.75
N GLN A 78 14.12 -1.21 18.76
CA GLN A 78 15.21 -0.24 18.70
C GLN A 78 15.64 0.07 17.26
N VAL A 79 15.25 -0.76 16.29
CA VAL A 79 15.43 -0.49 14.85
C VAL A 79 14.08 -0.16 14.24
N GLY A 80 13.96 1.06 13.71
CA GLY A 80 12.77 1.52 13.00
C GLY A 80 12.96 1.52 11.49
N MET A 81 11.87 1.38 10.74
CA MET A 81 11.83 1.70 9.32
C MET A 81 11.41 3.16 9.14
N ASP A 82 12.20 3.94 8.42
CA ASP A 82 11.94 5.36 8.16
C ASP A 82 11.75 5.66 6.68
N ILE A 83 12.19 4.78 5.79
CA ILE A 83 11.89 4.81 4.35
C ILE A 83 11.29 3.45 3.97
N VAL A 84 10.08 3.46 3.42
CA VAL A 84 9.39 2.29 2.90
C VAL A 84 8.65 2.73 1.64
N GLN A 85 9.31 2.73 0.49
CA GLN A 85 8.73 3.33 -0.73
C GLN A 85 9.20 2.74 -2.05
N PRO A 86 8.36 2.81 -3.10
CA PRO A 86 8.79 2.49 -4.45
C PRO A 86 9.71 3.58 -5.00
N LEU A 87 10.78 3.20 -5.69
CA LEU A 87 11.50 4.06 -6.62
C LEU A 87 11.15 3.63 -8.04
N ALA A 88 10.03 4.16 -8.54
CA ALA A 88 9.38 3.70 -9.76
C ALA A 88 10.30 3.80 -10.99
N ASP A 89 11.02 4.92 -11.14
CA ASP A 89 11.96 5.13 -12.25
C ASP A 89 13.14 4.14 -12.22
N ALA A 90 13.45 3.59 -11.05
CA ALA A 90 14.48 2.59 -10.85
C ALA A 90 13.92 1.15 -10.82
N GLY A 91 12.60 0.97 -10.97
CA GLY A 91 11.95 -0.34 -10.99
C GLY A 91 12.15 -1.14 -9.70
N LEU A 92 12.27 -0.50 -8.54
CA LEU A 92 12.57 -1.19 -7.28
C LEU A 92 11.74 -0.67 -6.10
N TYR A 93 11.66 -1.48 -5.05
CA TYR A 93 11.11 -1.06 -3.75
C TYR A 93 12.23 -0.99 -2.73
N SER A 94 12.34 0.13 -2.01
CA SER A 94 13.42 0.38 -1.06
C SER A 94 12.90 0.50 0.37
N VAL A 95 13.66 -0.08 1.29
CA VAL A 95 13.41 -0.06 2.73
C VAL A 95 14.69 0.37 3.44
N THR A 96 14.61 1.38 4.28
CA THR A 96 15.71 1.81 5.15
C THR A 96 15.37 1.49 6.59
N GLY A 97 16.30 0.85 7.28
CA GLY A 97 16.26 0.65 8.72
C GLY A 97 17.34 1.49 9.39
N ARG A 98 17.02 2.06 10.56
CA ARG A 98 17.98 2.75 11.43
C ARG A 98 17.75 2.36 12.88
N GLU A 99 18.85 2.21 13.61
CA GLU A 99 18.82 2.10 15.07
C GLU A 99 18.40 3.45 15.66
N ASP A 100 17.74 3.41 16.80
CA ASP A 100 17.54 4.56 17.67
C ASP A 100 18.89 5.13 18.17
N PRO A 101 18.88 6.31 18.82
CA PRO A 101 20.11 6.93 19.33
C PRO A 101 20.88 6.08 20.37
N ASP A 102 20.22 5.16 21.06
CA ASP A 102 20.84 4.28 22.05
C ASP A 102 21.59 3.10 21.39
N GLY A 103 21.21 2.78 20.15
CA GLY A 103 21.85 1.77 19.34
C GLY A 103 21.46 0.35 19.74
N VAL A 104 21.94 -0.62 18.95
CA VAL A 104 21.69 -2.05 19.18
C VAL A 104 23.02 -2.77 19.40
N ALA A 105 23.11 -3.59 20.45
CA ALA A 105 24.34 -4.34 20.75
C ALA A 105 24.59 -5.55 19.81
N GLY A 106 23.58 -5.93 19.02
CA GLY A 106 23.61 -7.12 18.16
C GLY A 106 23.21 -6.82 16.72
N ASN A 107 23.47 -7.78 15.84
CA ASN A 107 23.27 -7.58 14.41
C ASN A 107 21.80 -7.72 14.00
N TRP A 108 21.40 -6.89 13.03
CA TRP A 108 20.09 -6.92 12.39
C TRP A 108 20.19 -6.74 10.88
N ALA A 109 19.19 -7.21 10.17
CA ALA A 109 19.09 -7.13 8.71
C ALA A 109 17.75 -6.52 8.29
N VAL A 110 17.77 -5.79 7.17
CA VAL A 110 16.56 -5.35 6.47
C VAL A 110 16.28 -6.32 5.34
N THR A 111 15.06 -6.83 5.31
CA THR A 111 14.51 -7.53 4.16
C THR A 111 13.60 -6.57 3.41
N ALA A 112 13.90 -6.30 2.13
CA ALA A 112 13.01 -5.55 1.24
C ALA A 112 12.20 -6.51 0.39
N THR A 113 10.93 -6.16 0.15
CA THR A 113 10.02 -6.91 -0.72
C THR A 113 9.42 -5.97 -1.77
N ALA A 114 9.46 -6.36 -3.04
CA ALA A 114 8.80 -5.65 -4.13
C ALA A 114 7.66 -6.48 -4.70
N LEU A 115 6.52 -5.82 -4.94
CA LEU A 115 5.42 -6.35 -5.72
C LEU A 115 5.57 -5.82 -7.14
N CYS A 116 5.79 -6.74 -8.07
CA CYS A 116 6.13 -6.43 -9.45
C CYS A 116 5.05 -6.98 -10.38
N ALA A 117 4.63 -6.21 -11.37
CA ALA A 117 3.61 -6.64 -12.32
C ALA A 117 3.90 -6.12 -13.72
N THR A 118 3.27 -6.72 -14.73
CA THR A 118 3.12 -6.01 -16.02
C THR A 118 2.41 -4.68 -15.73
N PRO A 119 2.91 -3.53 -16.23
CA PRO A 119 2.33 -2.23 -15.93
C PRO A 119 0.80 -2.24 -16.11
N PRO A 120 0.02 -2.04 -15.03
CA PRO A 120 -1.43 -2.02 -15.15
C PRO A 120 -1.90 -0.83 -16.00
N ALA A 121 -3.14 -0.92 -16.50
CA ALA A 121 -3.74 0.18 -17.26
C ALA A 121 -3.80 1.46 -16.41
N GLY A 122 -3.44 2.59 -17.03
CA GLY A 122 -3.43 3.88 -16.36
C GLY A 122 -2.37 4.03 -15.26
N LEU A 123 -1.35 3.16 -15.21
CA LEU A 123 -0.27 3.28 -14.21
C LEU A 123 0.39 4.65 -14.24
N GLU A 124 0.41 5.32 -13.10
CA GLU A 124 1.23 6.49 -12.83
C GLU A 124 1.59 6.53 -11.33
N VAL A 125 2.66 7.25 -11.01
CA VAL A 125 3.05 7.48 -9.62
C VAL A 125 2.91 8.96 -9.30
N VAL A 126 2.17 9.26 -8.25
CA VAL A 126 2.01 10.63 -7.73
C VAL A 126 2.79 10.74 -6.44
N THR A 127 3.56 11.81 -6.29
CA THR A 127 4.37 12.07 -5.10
C THR A 127 4.01 13.40 -4.45
N GLY A 128 4.30 13.51 -3.16
CA GLY A 128 4.17 14.74 -2.39
C GLY A 128 5.07 14.71 -1.17
N HIS A 129 5.38 15.89 -0.62
CA HIS A 129 6.15 16.03 0.61
C HIS A 129 5.47 17.07 1.52
N SER A 130 5.57 16.86 2.84
CA SER A 130 5.04 17.79 3.83
C SER A 130 5.95 19.03 3.94
N ALA A 131 5.47 20.05 4.67
CA ALA A 131 6.34 21.16 5.04
C ALA A 131 7.56 20.67 5.86
N ILE A 132 8.71 21.26 5.55
CA ILE A 132 9.98 21.05 6.27
C ILE A 132 10.02 21.99 7.47
N ASN A 133 9.73 21.45 8.65
CA ASN A 133 9.76 22.17 9.94
C ASN A 133 9.81 21.16 11.10
N SER A 134 9.84 21.63 12.34
CA SER A 134 9.88 20.80 13.55
C SER A 134 8.49 20.50 14.14
N VAL A 135 7.41 20.57 13.35
CA VAL A 135 6.07 20.18 13.82
C VAL A 135 6.01 18.66 13.96
N ASN A 136 5.47 18.17 15.09
CA ASN A 136 5.30 16.75 15.41
C ASN A 136 3.90 16.49 16.00
N PRO A 137 3.19 15.42 15.63
CA PRO A 137 3.47 14.51 14.51
C PRO A 137 3.20 15.16 13.14
N LYS A 138 3.64 14.50 12.06
CA LYS A 138 3.32 14.91 10.69
C LYS A 138 2.58 13.81 9.95
N PHE A 139 1.68 14.24 9.08
CA PHE A 139 1.07 13.36 8.09
C PHE A 139 0.87 14.12 6.79
N LEU A 140 0.87 13.37 5.69
CA LEU A 140 0.50 13.87 4.38
C LEU A 140 -0.36 12.83 3.69
N GLU A 141 -1.46 13.28 3.07
CA GLU A 141 -2.26 12.46 2.17
C GLU A 141 -2.07 12.94 0.75
N VAL A 142 -1.76 12.02 -0.16
CA VAL A 142 -1.63 12.29 -1.59
C VAL A 142 -2.68 11.49 -2.34
N PHE A 143 -3.37 12.15 -3.27
CA PHE A 143 -4.48 11.59 -4.03
C PHE A 143 -4.06 11.15 -5.42
N CYS A 144 -4.62 10.05 -5.89
CA CYS A 144 -4.62 9.71 -7.30
C CYS A 144 -5.46 10.70 -8.10
N PRO A 145 -5.16 10.88 -9.40
CA PRO A 145 -6.01 11.67 -10.28
C PRO A 145 -7.43 11.12 -10.36
N ALA A 146 -8.35 12.01 -10.72
CA ALA A 146 -9.77 11.69 -10.78
C ALA A 146 -10.02 10.44 -11.65
N GLY A 147 -10.78 9.49 -11.11
CA GLY A 147 -11.12 8.23 -11.79
C GLY A 147 -10.16 7.06 -11.52
N LYS A 148 -8.98 7.30 -10.93
CA LYS A 148 -8.00 6.25 -10.62
C LYS A 148 -8.10 5.74 -9.18
N ARG A 149 -7.45 4.59 -8.94
CA ARG A 149 -7.37 3.91 -7.63
C ARG A 149 -5.92 3.83 -7.16
N ALA A 150 -5.72 4.04 -5.85
CA ALA A 150 -4.42 3.84 -5.22
C ALA A 150 -4.26 2.34 -4.91
N ILE A 151 -3.36 1.66 -5.61
CA ILE A 151 -3.17 0.20 -5.46
C ILE A 151 -1.98 -0.20 -4.60
N GLY A 152 -1.15 0.78 -4.25
CA GLY A 152 0.04 0.65 -3.45
C GLY A 152 0.70 2.02 -3.29
N GLY A 153 1.85 2.03 -2.65
CA GLY A 153 2.57 3.26 -2.39
C GLY A 153 3.68 3.05 -1.38
N GLY A 154 4.08 4.16 -0.77
CA GLY A 154 5.06 4.19 0.27
C GLY A 154 5.29 5.59 0.79
N GLY A 155 6.23 5.71 1.71
CA GLY A 155 6.65 7.00 2.20
C GLY A 155 7.98 6.95 2.92
N ALA A 156 8.38 8.12 3.36
CA ALA A 156 9.57 8.30 4.16
C ALA A 156 9.35 9.37 5.23
N ALA A 157 9.86 9.15 6.44
CA ALA A 157 10.12 10.20 7.42
C ALA A 157 11.58 10.63 7.28
N LEU A 158 11.81 11.89 6.89
CA LEU A 158 13.12 12.39 6.50
C LEU A 158 13.56 13.52 7.42
N ALA A 159 14.49 13.23 8.33
CA ALA A 159 15.17 14.27 9.08
C ALA A 159 16.21 14.98 8.22
N LEU A 160 16.33 16.30 8.41
CA LEU A 160 17.43 17.07 7.83
C LEU A 160 18.60 17.17 8.82
N GLY A 161 19.80 16.85 8.34
CA GLY A 161 21.02 16.86 9.14
C GLY A 161 21.30 15.52 9.82
N SER A 162 21.80 15.55 11.05
CA SER A 162 22.30 14.36 11.76
C SER A 162 21.23 13.53 12.49
N GLY A 163 19.96 13.93 12.48
CA GLY A 163 18.89 13.30 13.26
C GLY A 163 18.08 12.23 12.54
N ALA A 164 18.69 11.50 11.59
CA ALA A 164 17.96 10.52 10.78
C ALA A 164 17.34 9.37 11.60
N SER A 165 17.87 9.09 12.78
CA SER A 165 17.35 8.08 13.73
C SER A 165 16.25 8.61 14.67
N ASP A 166 16.00 9.93 14.63
CA ASP A 166 15.09 10.62 15.55
C ASP A 166 13.68 10.81 14.95
N VAL A 167 13.46 10.35 13.72
CA VAL A 167 12.14 10.38 13.06
C VAL A 167 11.81 9.01 12.49
N LEU A 168 10.55 8.61 12.63
CA LEU A 168 10.08 7.28 12.29
C LEU A 168 8.89 7.37 11.35
N LEU A 169 8.80 6.43 10.42
CA LEU A 169 7.55 6.17 9.71
C LEU A 169 6.66 5.35 10.65
N GLU A 170 5.49 5.89 10.98
CA GLU A 170 4.52 5.25 11.87
C GLU A 170 3.38 4.62 11.05
N ASP A 171 2.93 5.35 10.02
CA ASP A 171 1.80 4.95 9.19
C ASP A 171 2.14 4.95 7.71
N LEU A 172 1.67 3.91 7.04
CA LEU A 172 1.45 3.84 5.60
C LEU A 172 0.04 3.29 5.36
N ARG A 173 -0.92 4.19 5.18
CA ARG A 173 -2.34 3.85 4.99
C ARG A 173 -2.70 3.96 3.52
N VAL A 174 -3.06 2.84 2.90
CA VAL A 174 -3.50 2.81 1.50
C VAL A 174 -5.03 2.86 1.44
N ASN A 175 -5.57 4.03 1.10
CA ASN A 175 -7.00 4.28 0.94
C ASN A 175 -7.45 3.89 -0.49
N GLN A 176 -8.71 4.16 -0.82
CA GLN A 176 -9.25 3.78 -2.14
C GLN A 176 -8.66 4.62 -3.29
N SER A 177 -8.40 5.91 -3.05
CA SER A 177 -7.92 6.87 -4.05
C SER A 177 -6.73 7.70 -3.57
N SER A 178 -6.11 7.31 -2.45
CA SER A 178 -5.01 8.06 -1.83
C SER A 178 -4.12 7.15 -1.00
N VAL A 179 -2.94 7.64 -0.66
CA VAL A 179 -2.11 7.09 0.42
C VAL A 179 -1.86 8.19 1.43
N THR A 180 -1.99 7.84 2.70
CA THR A 180 -1.57 8.69 3.82
C THR A 180 -0.34 8.10 4.47
N VAL A 181 0.71 8.90 4.63
CA VAL A 181 1.87 8.53 5.43
C VAL A 181 1.91 9.43 6.65
N ALA A 182 2.20 8.86 7.80
CA ALA A 182 2.49 9.62 9.00
C ALA A 182 3.88 9.26 9.52
N GLY A 183 4.55 10.27 10.06
CA GLY A 183 5.77 10.10 10.82
C GLY A 183 5.64 10.78 12.16
N VAL A 184 6.51 10.37 13.06
CA VAL A 184 6.60 10.87 14.43
C VAL A 184 8.07 10.95 14.82
N GLU A 185 8.39 11.88 15.70
CA GLU A 185 9.71 11.92 16.33
C GLU A 185 9.85 10.74 17.31
N ALA A 186 11.01 10.09 17.31
CA ALA A 186 11.31 8.97 18.18
C ALA A 186 11.55 9.46 19.62
N GLY A 187 10.75 9.01 20.58
CA GLY A 187 10.92 9.31 22.00
C GLY A 187 11.06 10.83 22.31
N ASN A 188 12.25 11.24 22.75
CA ASN A 188 12.55 12.64 23.10
C ASN A 188 12.46 13.54 21.86
N ALA A 189 11.64 14.60 21.94
CA ALA A 189 11.38 15.54 20.85
C ALA A 189 12.65 15.89 20.03
N PHE A 190 12.57 15.69 18.71
CA PHE A 190 13.65 15.99 17.78
C PHE A 190 13.72 17.50 17.54
N ALA A 191 14.85 18.12 17.87
CA ALA A 191 15.00 19.57 17.74
C ALA A 191 15.19 20.05 16.28
N GLY A 192 15.35 19.14 15.31
CA GLY A 192 15.59 19.47 13.92
C GLY A 192 14.33 19.59 13.07
N ASN A 193 14.52 20.06 11.84
CA ASN A 193 13.45 20.08 10.84
C ASN A 193 13.40 18.76 10.09
N TRP A 194 12.19 18.31 9.78
CA TRP A 194 11.97 17.08 9.03
C TRP A 194 10.71 17.18 8.15
N SER A 195 10.55 16.22 7.25
CA SER A 195 9.36 16.09 6.39
C SER A 195 8.90 14.63 6.30
N VAL A 196 7.67 14.46 5.82
CA VAL A 196 7.16 13.17 5.38
C VAL A 196 6.96 13.23 3.87
N ASP A 197 7.52 12.25 3.17
CA ASP A 197 7.33 12.05 1.75
C ASP A 197 6.32 10.93 1.52
N VAL A 198 5.51 11.07 0.47
CA VAL A 198 4.46 10.12 0.09
C VAL A 198 4.60 9.80 -1.38
N SER A 199 4.52 8.52 -1.72
CA SER A 199 4.38 8.02 -3.08
C SER A 199 3.11 7.18 -3.20
N VAL A 200 2.30 7.45 -4.22
CA VAL A 200 1.06 6.75 -4.50
C VAL A 200 1.16 6.08 -5.86
N VAL A 201 0.95 4.77 -5.92
CA VAL A 201 0.85 4.04 -7.18
C VAL A 201 -0.62 4.03 -7.60
N CYS A 202 -0.91 4.75 -8.67
CA CYS A 202 -2.26 4.98 -9.19
C CYS A 202 -2.48 4.22 -10.49
N VAL A 203 -3.65 3.59 -10.64
CA VAL A 203 -4.04 2.85 -11.85
C VAL A 203 -5.53 3.05 -12.14
N ASP A 204 -5.97 2.65 -13.33
CA ASP A 204 -7.39 2.53 -13.63
C ASP A 204 -8.05 1.49 -12.69
N PRO A 205 -9.36 1.60 -12.38
CA PRO A 205 -10.02 0.68 -11.44
C PRO A 205 -9.82 -0.80 -11.79
N LEU A 206 -9.29 -1.57 -10.84
CA LEU A 206 -9.03 -3.00 -10.99
C LEU A 206 -10.27 -3.84 -10.66
N ALA A 207 -10.42 -4.97 -11.37
CA ALA A 207 -11.50 -5.91 -11.09
C ALA A 207 -11.35 -6.54 -9.70
N GLY A 208 -12.40 -6.42 -8.89
CA GLY A 208 -12.38 -6.97 -7.53
C GLY A 208 -11.49 -6.19 -6.54
N ASP A 209 -11.10 -4.96 -6.86
CA ASP A 209 -10.34 -4.09 -5.95
C ASP A 209 -11.01 -3.97 -4.57
N GLN A 210 -10.26 -4.27 -3.51
CA GLN A 210 -10.73 -4.29 -2.12
C GLN A 210 -9.58 -4.05 -1.16
N ARG A 211 -9.81 -3.28 -0.09
CA ARG A 211 -8.88 -3.23 1.05
C ARG A 211 -9.40 -4.10 2.19
N VAL A 212 -8.49 -4.84 2.81
CA VAL A 212 -8.72 -5.62 4.03
C VAL A 212 -7.89 -5.00 5.14
N LEU A 213 -8.55 -4.59 6.21
CA LEU A 213 -7.94 -3.99 7.39
C LEU A 213 -8.12 -4.94 8.57
N VAL A 214 -7.04 -5.24 9.28
CA VAL A 214 -7.07 -6.09 10.48
C VAL A 214 -6.28 -5.43 11.59
N ASP A 215 -6.90 -5.27 12.75
CA ASP A 215 -6.27 -4.79 13.97
C ASP A 215 -5.71 -5.96 14.80
N SER A 216 -4.54 -5.76 15.41
CA SER A 216 -4.15 -6.53 16.58
C SER A 216 -5.00 -6.13 17.79
N VAL A 217 -5.00 -6.96 18.83
CA VAL A 217 -5.52 -6.57 20.15
C VAL A 217 -4.74 -5.35 20.65
N ALA A 218 -5.43 -4.37 21.25
CA ALA A 218 -4.79 -3.27 21.94
C ALA A 218 -4.32 -3.70 23.34
N SER A 219 -3.03 -3.55 23.64
CA SER A 219 -2.51 -3.70 25.02
C SER A 219 -1.12 -3.08 25.16
N SER A 220 -0.54 -3.20 26.36
CA SER A 220 0.83 -2.83 26.72
C SER A 220 1.84 -3.98 26.56
N THR A 221 1.71 -4.80 25.51
CA THR A 221 2.69 -5.88 25.28
C THR A 221 3.76 -5.36 24.33
N ALA A 222 5.03 -5.58 24.67
CA ALA A 222 6.20 -5.08 23.94
C ALA A 222 6.23 -5.36 22.43
N THR A 223 5.50 -6.36 21.94
CA THR A 223 5.40 -6.63 20.50
C THR A 223 3.96 -6.90 20.10
N ARG A 224 3.60 -6.48 18.89
CA ARG A 224 2.30 -6.76 18.26
C ARG A 224 2.47 -7.12 16.80
N SER A 225 1.52 -7.91 16.31
CA SER A 225 1.39 -8.27 14.91
C SER A 225 -0.08 -8.38 14.51
N ALA A 226 -0.39 -7.99 13.29
CA ALA A 226 -1.68 -8.18 12.64
C ALA A 226 -1.47 -8.81 11.26
N THR A 227 -2.39 -9.68 10.85
CA THR A 227 -2.36 -10.31 9.52
C THR A 227 -3.67 -10.09 8.79
N ALA A 228 -3.60 -9.38 7.66
CA ALA A 228 -4.72 -9.17 6.76
C ALA A 228 -4.65 -10.21 5.61
N THR A 229 -5.76 -10.92 5.38
CA THR A 229 -5.86 -11.94 4.34
C THR A 229 -6.84 -11.50 3.26
N CYS A 230 -6.38 -11.47 2.00
CA CYS A 230 -7.24 -11.22 0.86
C CYS A 230 -8.32 -12.30 0.74
N PRO A 231 -9.56 -11.94 0.36
CA PRO A 231 -10.62 -12.91 0.13
C PRO A 231 -10.27 -13.93 -0.95
N ALA A 232 -11.01 -15.04 -0.95
CA ALA A 232 -10.85 -16.09 -1.96
C ALA A 232 -10.91 -15.52 -3.38
N GLY A 233 -9.99 -15.97 -4.23
CA GLY A 233 -9.86 -15.51 -5.62
C GLY A 233 -9.15 -14.17 -5.79
N LYS A 234 -8.63 -13.55 -4.71
CA LYS A 234 -7.86 -12.29 -4.78
C LYS A 234 -6.42 -12.48 -4.29
N ARG A 235 -5.52 -11.62 -4.77
CA ARG A 235 -4.11 -11.56 -4.39
C ARG A 235 -3.73 -10.18 -3.87
N VAL A 236 -2.70 -10.14 -3.01
CA VAL A 236 -2.11 -8.89 -2.50
C VAL A 236 -1.35 -8.18 -3.61
N HIS A 237 -1.69 -6.92 -3.86
CA HIS A 237 -0.94 -6.04 -4.77
C HIS A 237 -0.50 -4.73 -4.11
N GLY A 238 -0.94 -4.47 -2.89
CA GLY A 238 -0.51 -3.33 -2.07
C GLY A 238 -0.48 -3.70 -0.60
N VAL A 239 0.41 -3.01 0.13
CA VAL A 239 0.71 -3.26 1.53
C VAL A 239 0.69 -1.92 2.25
N GLY A 240 0.13 -1.91 3.44
CA GLY A 240 0.23 -0.80 4.38
C GLY A 240 0.19 -1.29 5.82
N GLY A 241 0.53 -0.40 6.74
CA GLY A 241 0.54 -0.67 8.17
C GLY A 241 0.48 0.63 8.96
N GLU A 242 -0.08 0.56 10.15
CA GLU A 242 -0.33 1.71 11.03
C GLU A 242 -0.07 1.26 12.46
N ILE A 243 0.55 2.14 13.24
CA ILE A 243 0.64 1.99 14.69
C ILE A 243 -0.40 2.96 15.29
N VAL A 244 -1.26 2.45 16.17
CA VAL A 244 -2.26 3.28 16.85
C VAL A 244 -1.88 3.39 18.32
N GLY A 245 -1.57 4.62 18.74
CA GLY A 245 -1.24 4.95 20.13
C GLY A 245 0.17 4.58 20.54
N GLY A 246 1.14 4.59 19.62
CA GLY A 246 2.54 4.25 19.90
C GLY A 246 3.40 5.43 20.38
N GLU A 247 2.94 6.67 20.18
CA GLU A 247 3.54 7.91 20.71
C GLU A 247 5.05 8.08 20.44
N GLY A 248 5.54 7.54 19.31
CA GLY A 248 6.97 7.58 18.97
C GLY A 248 7.86 6.61 19.74
N GLN A 249 7.30 5.79 20.62
CA GLN A 249 7.98 4.74 21.39
C GLN A 249 7.70 3.33 20.85
N VAL A 250 6.95 3.22 19.75
CA VAL A 250 6.68 1.95 19.06
C VAL A 250 7.13 2.08 17.62
N ARG A 251 7.89 1.10 17.15
CA ARG A 251 8.49 1.12 15.81
C ARG A 251 7.97 -0.01 14.95
N LEU A 252 7.65 0.30 13.70
CA LEU A 252 7.35 -0.72 12.69
C LEU A 252 8.59 -1.60 12.48
N THR A 253 8.46 -2.89 12.80
CA THR A 253 9.49 -3.90 12.58
C THR A 253 9.20 -4.75 11.35
N GLY A 254 7.97 -4.72 10.84
CA GLY A 254 7.58 -5.42 9.62
C GLY A 254 6.31 -4.85 9.04
N MET A 255 6.29 -4.71 7.71
CA MET A 255 5.11 -4.35 6.93
C MET A 255 5.35 -4.91 5.53
N ARG A 256 4.90 -6.13 5.25
CA ARG A 256 5.22 -6.84 4.00
C ARG A 256 4.20 -7.92 3.65
N PRO A 257 4.13 -8.35 2.37
CA PRO A 257 3.38 -9.55 2.05
C PRO A 257 4.14 -10.77 2.58
N THR A 258 3.42 -11.70 3.22
CA THR A 258 3.97 -12.97 3.73
C THR A 258 3.57 -14.17 2.87
N SER A 259 2.58 -13.98 2.00
CA SER A 259 2.21 -14.87 0.92
C SER A 259 1.60 -14.07 -0.22
N SER A 260 1.13 -14.74 -1.27
CA SER A 260 0.38 -14.09 -2.36
C SER A 260 -0.97 -13.52 -1.92
N THR A 261 -1.48 -13.89 -0.75
CA THR A 261 -2.80 -13.49 -0.25
C THR A 261 -2.77 -12.85 1.14
N THR A 262 -1.60 -12.76 1.79
CA THR A 262 -1.50 -12.26 3.17
C THR A 262 -0.49 -11.13 3.30
N VAL A 263 -0.87 -10.10 4.05
CA VAL A 263 0.01 -9.05 4.56
C VAL A 263 0.15 -9.23 6.06
N THR A 264 1.39 -9.17 6.55
CA THR A 264 1.66 -9.13 7.99
C THR A 264 2.36 -7.82 8.33
N VAL A 265 1.84 -7.16 9.36
CA VAL A 265 2.43 -5.96 9.96
C VAL A 265 2.81 -6.29 11.39
N SER A 266 4.01 -5.94 11.79
CA SER A 266 4.52 -6.08 13.15
C SER A 266 5.20 -4.80 13.61
N ALA A 267 5.11 -4.55 14.90
CA ALA A 267 5.81 -3.47 15.56
C ALA A 267 6.26 -3.91 16.96
N ALA A 268 7.19 -3.17 17.53
CA ALA A 268 7.71 -3.41 18.87
C ALA A 268 7.95 -2.07 19.58
N GLU A 269 7.73 -2.07 20.89
CA GLU A 269 8.17 -0.99 21.78
C GLU A 269 9.69 -0.86 21.72
N ASP A 270 10.21 0.36 21.86
CA ASP A 270 11.64 0.65 21.93
C ASP A 270 12.29 0.15 23.25
N GLY A 271 13.59 0.41 23.40
CA GLY A 271 14.43 -0.24 24.40
C GLY A 271 14.05 0.06 25.85
N ASP A 272 13.41 1.20 26.13
CA ASP A 272 12.90 1.59 27.44
C ASP A 272 11.43 1.19 27.66
N GLY A 273 10.76 0.73 26.61
CA GLY A 273 9.39 0.22 26.64
C GLY A 273 8.33 1.31 26.65
N PHE A 274 7.08 0.92 26.42
CA PHE A 274 5.96 1.86 26.37
C PHE A 274 4.92 1.58 27.46
N SER A 275 4.61 2.58 28.27
CA SER A 275 3.66 2.44 29.38
C SER A 275 2.18 2.46 28.96
N GLY A 276 1.90 2.90 27.73
CA GLY A 276 0.55 2.99 27.19
C GLY A 276 0.04 1.69 26.57
N THR A 277 -1.17 1.77 26.02
CA THR A 277 -1.76 0.67 25.23
C THR A 277 -1.79 1.02 23.77
N TRP A 278 -1.35 0.09 22.93
CA TRP A 278 -1.22 0.31 21.51
C TRP A 278 -1.62 -0.93 20.71
N LYS A 279 -1.82 -0.74 19.41
CA LYS A 279 -2.08 -1.83 18.45
C LYS A 279 -1.42 -1.52 17.12
N VAL A 280 -1.26 -2.56 16.31
CA VAL A 280 -0.95 -2.41 14.87
C VAL A 280 -2.17 -2.73 14.04
N ARG A 281 -2.29 -2.03 12.90
CA ARG A 281 -3.25 -2.36 11.86
C ARG A 281 -2.52 -2.79 10.60
N ALA A 282 -2.91 -3.92 10.03
CA ALA A 282 -2.44 -4.39 8.73
C ALA A 282 -3.41 -3.96 7.62
N TYR A 283 -2.87 -3.45 6.51
CA TYR A 283 -3.62 -3.13 5.29
C TYR A 283 -3.17 -4.05 4.16
N ALA A 284 -4.09 -4.87 3.64
CA ALA A 284 -3.90 -5.59 2.39
C ALA A 284 -4.76 -4.96 1.30
N VAL A 285 -4.14 -4.59 0.19
CA VAL A 285 -4.85 -4.17 -1.03
C VAL A 285 -4.92 -5.37 -1.96
N CYS A 286 -6.15 -5.75 -2.32
CA CYS A 286 -6.48 -7.02 -2.94
C CYS A 286 -7.29 -6.82 -4.21
N ALA A 287 -6.96 -7.58 -5.26
CA ALA A 287 -7.74 -7.66 -6.50
C ALA A 287 -7.62 -9.07 -7.09
N ASN A 288 -8.44 -9.39 -8.10
CA ASN A 288 -8.51 -10.73 -8.68
C ASN A 288 -7.22 -11.18 -9.41
#